data_AF-A0AAP2URH2-F1
#
_entry.id   AF-A0AAP2URH2-F1
#
_cell.length_a   1.000
_cell.length_b   1.000
_cell.length_c   1.000
_cell.angle_alpha   90.00
_cell.angle_beta   90.00
_cell.angle_gamma   90.00
#
_symmetry.space_group_name_H-M   'P 1'
#
loop_
_entity.id
_entity.type
_entity.pdbx_description
1 polymer ?
#
loop_
_entity_poly.entity_id
_entity_poly.type
_entity_poly.pdbx_seq_one_letter_code
_entity_poly.pdbx_strand_id
1 'polypeptide(L)'
;MRAWVYCIVREERSCTELGRLRQKCIEFAADRRFPLLGITSINLANGRCHIKDLLHDIVTNDIDYLIVANIELLTPYKHRWLCDTCFKQNIAIIKFRDESEVN
;
A
#
# COMPACT_ATOMS: atom_id res chain seq x y z
N MET A 1 -11.04 -1.22 -13.80
CA MET A 1 -10.82 -1.33 -12.35
C MET A 1 -9.43 -0.83 -12.04
N ARG A 2 -9.31 0.36 -11.47
CA ARG A 2 -8.08 1.12 -11.23
C ARG A 2 -7.53 0.79 -9.86
N ALA A 3 -6.21 0.75 -9.73
CA ALA A 3 -5.54 0.42 -8.49
C ALA A 3 -4.58 1.52 -8.02
N TRP A 4 -4.43 1.60 -6.71
CA TRP A 4 -3.34 2.33 -6.05
C TRP A 4 -2.51 1.36 -5.22
N VAL A 5 -1.20 1.57 -5.20
CA VAL A 5 -0.28 0.76 -4.38
C VAL A 5 0.14 1.53 -3.15
N TYR A 6 0.13 0.86 -2.01
CA TYR A 6 0.66 1.36 -0.76
C TYR A 6 1.71 0.42 -0.16
N CYS A 7 2.96 0.87 -0.11
CA CYS A 7 4.06 0.08 0.44
C CYS A 7 4.46 0.57 1.84
N ILE A 8 4.56 -0.36 2.80
CA ILE A 8 4.89 -0.06 4.19
C ILE A 8 6.21 -0.73 4.57
N VAL A 9 7.15 0.04 5.14
CA VAL A 9 8.44 -0.48 5.63
C VAL A 9 8.74 0.03 7.05
N ARG A 10 9.40 -0.81 7.87
CA ARG A 10 9.68 -0.52 9.30
C ARG A 10 10.97 0.26 9.55
N GLU A 11 12.02 0.01 8.77
CA GLU A 11 13.35 0.60 8.97
C GLU A 11 13.84 1.31 7.72
N GLU A 12 14.84 2.18 7.89
CA GLU A 12 15.63 2.84 6.84
C GLU A 12 16.48 1.85 6.01
N ARG A 13 16.12 0.56 5.97
CA ARG A 13 16.87 -0.50 5.28
C ARG A 13 16.78 -0.35 3.78
N SER A 14 17.66 0.53 3.28
CA SER A 14 17.97 0.83 1.89
C SER A 14 16.77 1.24 1.04
N CYS A 15 16.91 2.36 0.32
CA CYS A 15 16.03 2.69 -0.80
C CYS A 15 15.81 1.49 -1.76
N THR A 16 16.73 0.53 -1.77
CA THR A 16 16.70 -0.74 -2.49
C THR A 16 15.55 -1.67 -2.06
N GLU A 17 15.32 -1.93 -0.77
CA GLU A 17 14.23 -2.83 -0.34
C GLU A 17 12.86 -2.22 -0.64
N LEU A 18 12.70 -0.92 -0.38
CA LEU A 18 11.48 -0.21 -0.74
C LEU A 18 11.26 -0.17 -2.26
N GLY A 19 12.34 0.04 -3.03
CA GLY A 19 12.32 0.00 -4.49
C GLY A 19 11.89 -1.37 -5.02
N ARG A 20 12.43 -2.45 -4.45
CA ARG A 20 12.07 -3.83 -4.79
C ARG A 20 10.61 -4.13 -4.43
N LEU A 21 10.15 -3.73 -3.25
CA LEU A 21 8.77 -3.93 -2.83
C LEU A 21 7.79 -3.20 -3.75
N ARG A 22 8.11 -1.95 -4.10
CA ARG A 22 7.35 -1.17 -5.08
C ARG A 22 7.27 -1.87 -6.42
N GLN A 23 8.41 -2.32 -6.95
CA GLN A 23 8.49 -3.00 -8.24
C GLN A 23 7.60 -4.26 -8.26
N LYS A 24 7.63 -5.07 -7.20
CA LYS A 24 6.79 -6.27 -7.08
C LYS A 24 5.29 -5.95 -7.03
N CYS A 25 4.91 -4.87 -6.34
CA CYS A 25 3.52 -4.42 -6.34
C CYS A 25 3.08 -3.95 -7.73
N ILE A 26 3.97 -3.33 -8.50
CA ILE A 26 3.72 -2.92 -9.88
C ILE A 26 3.51 -4.13 -10.77
N GLU A 27 4.41 -5.11 -10.70
CA GLU A 27 4.33 -6.36 -11.44
C GLU A 27 3.03 -7.11 -11.13
N PHE A 28 2.68 -7.23 -9.85
CA PHE A 28 1.43 -7.83 -9.43
C PHE A 28 0.20 -7.11 -10.02
N ALA A 29 0.18 -5.78 -10.00
CA ALA A 29 -0.92 -5.01 -10.58
C ALA A 29 -1.00 -5.19 -12.11
N ALA A 30 0.15 -5.24 -12.79
CA ALA A 30 0.24 -5.48 -14.22
C ALA A 30 -0.28 -6.88 -14.60
N ASP A 31 0.13 -7.92 -13.87
CA ASP A 31 -0.33 -9.31 -14.09
C ASP A 31 -1.85 -9.43 -13.91
N ARG A 32 -2.40 -8.69 -12.94
CA ARG A 32 -3.84 -8.62 -12.68
C ARG A 32 -4.59 -7.69 -13.63
N ARG A 33 -3.89 -6.99 -14.54
CA ARG A 33 -4.42 -5.98 -15.46
C ARG A 33 -5.17 -4.86 -14.73
N PHE A 34 -4.64 -4.43 -13.59
CA PHE A 34 -5.13 -3.26 -12.87
C PHE A 34 -4.33 -2.02 -13.31
N PRO A 35 -4.94 -1.04 -14.01
CA PRO A 35 -4.28 0.23 -14.28
C PRO A 35 -3.90 0.93 -12.98
N LEU A 36 -2.61 1.19 -12.79
CA LEU A 36 -2.10 1.90 -11.62
C LEU A 36 -2.25 3.41 -11.81
N LEU A 37 -2.92 4.05 -10.85
CA LEU A 37 -3.02 5.51 -10.80
C LEU A 37 -1.87 6.15 -10.01
N GLY A 38 -1.27 5.39 -9.10
CA GLY A 38 -0.19 5.90 -8.26
C GLY A 38 0.34 4.87 -7.26
N ILE A 39 1.44 5.26 -6.62
CA ILE A 39 2.17 4.44 -5.66
C ILE A 39 2.64 5.33 -4.51
N THR A 40 2.12 5.08 -3.32
CA THR A 40 2.52 5.79 -2.11
C THR A 40 3.33 4.84 -1.23
N SER A 41 4.33 5.37 -0.54
CA SER A 41 5.20 4.57 0.31
C SER A 41 5.43 5.26 1.64
N ILE A 42 5.39 4.49 2.72
CA ILE A 42 5.66 4.99 4.07
C ILE A 42 6.82 4.24 4.70
N ASN A 43 7.76 5.02 5.22
CA ASN A 43 8.81 4.56 6.12
C ASN A 43 8.41 4.90 7.55
N LEU A 44 8.17 3.89 8.38
CA LEU A 44 7.80 4.07 9.78
C LEU A 44 8.98 4.60 10.63
N ALA A 45 10.23 4.39 10.22
CA ALA A 45 11.43 4.87 10.92
C ALA A 45 11.53 6.39 10.94
N ASN A 46 11.06 7.05 9.88
CA ASN A 46 11.12 8.51 9.75
C ASN A 46 10.07 9.23 10.64
N GLY A 47 9.35 8.49 11.50
CA GLY A 47 8.35 8.99 12.45
C GLY A 47 7.09 9.59 11.81
N ARG A 48 7.16 9.89 10.52
CA ARG A 48 6.13 10.53 9.70
C ARG A 48 5.45 9.48 8.83
N CYS A 49 4.67 8.62 9.48
CA CYS A 49 3.63 7.87 8.78
C CYS A 49 2.57 8.87 8.34
N HIS A 50 2.70 9.44 7.14
CA HIS A 50 1.69 10.30 6.53
C HIS A 50 0.51 9.45 6.05
N ILE A 51 -0.13 8.71 6.96
CA ILE A 51 -1.36 8.00 6.66
C ILE A 51 -2.46 8.97 6.22
N LYS A 52 -2.36 10.25 6.60
CA LYS A 52 -3.22 11.32 6.07
C LYS A 52 -3.04 11.52 4.57
N ASP A 53 -1.82 11.44 4.05
CA ASP A 53 -1.55 11.58 2.61
C ASP A 53 -2.09 10.35 1.86
N LEU A 54 -1.91 9.15 2.43
CA LEU A 54 -2.59 7.95 1.92
C LEU A 54 -4.11 8.13 1.87
N LEU A 55 -4.71 8.64 2.93
CA LEU A 55 -6.15 8.85 2.98
C LEU A 55 -6.59 9.89 1.98
N HIS A 56 -5.81 10.96 1.81
CA HIS A 56 -6.05 11.94 0.76
C HIS A 56 -6.00 11.26 -0.62
N ASP A 57 -4.99 10.45 -0.91
CA ASP A 57 -4.87 9.73 -2.17
C ASP A 57 -6.06 8.79 -2.40
N ILE A 58 -6.49 8.04 -1.37
CA ILE A 58 -7.65 7.14 -1.45
C ILE A 58 -8.96 7.91 -1.68
N VAL A 59 -9.16 9.04 -0.99
CA VAL A 59 -10.39 9.85 -1.08
C VAL A 59 -10.47 10.64 -2.39
N THR A 60 -9.32 11.10 -2.89
CA THR A 60 -9.28 11.98 -4.06
C THR A 60 -9.19 11.25 -5.38
N ASN A 61 -8.65 10.03 -5.37
CA ASN A 61 -8.54 9.21 -6.57
C ASN A 61 -9.68 8.19 -6.60
N ASP A 62 -10.43 8.21 -7.70
CA ASP A 62 -11.47 7.23 -7.99
C ASP A 62 -10.80 5.87 -8.31
N ILE A 63 -10.52 5.08 -7.27
CA ILE A 63 -9.86 3.77 -7.34
C ILE A 63 -10.82 2.64 -6.96
N ASP A 64 -10.63 1.47 -7.55
CA ASP A 64 -11.41 0.26 -7.26
C ASP A 64 -10.68 -0.67 -6.28
N TYR A 65 -9.33 -0.67 -6.35
CA TYR A 65 -8.47 -1.52 -5.54
C TYR A 65 -7.37 -0.74 -4.84
N LEU A 66 -7.14 -1.06 -3.57
CA LEU A 66 -5.95 -0.66 -2.83
C LEU A 66 -5.07 -1.88 -2.58
N ILE A 67 -3.91 -1.93 -3.24
CA ILE A 67 -2.91 -2.98 -3.03
C ILE A 67 -2.00 -2.52 -1.90
N VAL A 68 -2.05 -3.20 -0.75
CA VAL A 68 -1.29 -2.81 0.44
C VAL A 68 -0.25 -3.87 0.76
N ALA A 69 1.03 -3.49 0.65
CA ALA A 69 2.15 -4.32 1.06
C ALA A 69 2.49 -4.09 2.53
N ASN A 70 2.73 -5.20 3.24
CA ASN A 70 3.12 -5.23 4.65
C ASN A 70 2.14 -4.50 5.59
N ILE A 71 0.84 -4.74 5.39
CA ILE A 71 -0.24 -4.10 6.14
C ILE A 71 -0.15 -4.35 7.66
N GLU A 72 0.45 -5.46 8.06
CA GLU A 72 0.71 -5.85 9.46
C GLU A 72 1.69 -4.92 10.19
N LEU A 73 2.44 -4.08 9.46
CA LEU A 73 3.31 -3.08 10.08
C LEU A 73 2.51 -1.88 10.60
N LEU A 74 1.24 -1.72 10.20
CA LEU A 74 0.35 -0.73 10.78
C LEU A 74 -0.06 -1.13 12.20
N THR A 75 -0.05 -0.16 13.11
CA THR A 75 -0.71 -0.30 14.42
C THR A 75 -2.19 -0.71 14.22
N PRO A 76 -2.80 -1.48 15.14
CA PRO A 76 -4.18 -1.94 15.01
C PRO A 76 -5.20 -0.82 14.71
N TYR A 77 -5.01 0.36 15.32
CA TYR A 77 -5.83 1.54 15.08
C TYR A 77 -5.75 2.01 13.62
N LYS A 78 -4.54 2.19 13.09
CA LYS A 78 -4.32 2.62 11.70
C LYS A 78 -4.83 1.59 10.69
N HIS A 79 -4.64 0.30 10.96
CA HIS A 79 -5.17 -0.77 10.12
C HIS A 79 -6.70 -0.74 10.06
N ARG A 80 -7.37 -0.67 11.22
CA ARG A 80 -8.84 -0.58 11.28
C ARG A 80 -9.35 0.63 10.51
N TRP A 81 -8.72 1.79 10.71
CA TRP A 81 -9.17 3.02 10.08
C TRP A 81 -9.00 3.02 8.56
N LEU A 82 -7.92 2.42 8.05
CA LEU A 82 -7.73 2.18 6.62
C LEU A 82 -8.87 1.32 6.05
N CYS A 83 -9.16 0.19 6.70
CA CYS A 83 -10.25 -0.71 6.30
C CYS A 83 -11.60 -0.01 6.29
N ASP A 84 -11.93 0.76 7.34
CA ASP A 84 -13.18 1.50 7.44
C ASP A 84 -13.31 2.54 6.32
N THR A 85 -12.20 3.20 5.96
CA THR A 85 -12.18 4.20 4.88
C THR A 85 -12.37 3.57 3.52
N CYS A 86 -11.65 2.49 3.21
CA CYS A 86 -11.83 1.76 1.95
C CYS A 86 -13.24 1.20 1.83
N PHE A 87 -13.80 0.64 2.91
CA PHE A 87 -15.16 0.12 2.93
C PHE A 87 -16.20 1.20 2.58
N LYS A 88 -16.10 2.38 3.20
CA LYS A 88 -17.02 3.51 2.92
C LYS A 88 -16.97 3.99 1.48
N GLN A 89 -15.84 3.80 0.81
CA GLN A 89 -15.61 4.23 -0.57
C GLN A 89 -15.78 3.09 -1.59
N ASN A 90 -16.23 1.91 -1.15
CA ASN A 90 -16.35 0.73 -2.01
C ASN A 90 -15.02 0.30 -2.68
N ILE A 91 -13.91 0.48 -1.96
CA ILE A 91 -12.56 0.13 -2.42
C ILE A 91 -12.18 -1.23 -1.82
N ALA A 92 -11.80 -2.18 -2.67
CA ALA A 92 -11.35 -3.49 -2.23
C ALA A 92 -9.86 -3.47 -1.85
N ILE A 93 -9.53 -3.94 -0.64
CA ILE A 93 -8.15 -4.06 -0.18
C ILE A 93 -7.57 -5.40 -0.62
N ILE A 94 -6.44 -5.35 -1.32
CA ILE A 94 -5.64 -6.52 -1.68
C ILE A 94 -4.38 -6.49 -0.82
N LYS A 95 -4.23 -7.47 0.07
CA LYS A 95 -3.02 -7.60 0.89
C LYS A 95 -1.93 -8.24 0.05
N PHE A 96 -0.86 -7.49 -0.19
CA PHE A 96 0.33 -7.98 -0.87
C PHE A 96 1.36 -8.42 0.17
N ARG A 97 1.89 -9.63 0.00
CA ARG A 97 3.04 -10.14 0.76
C ARG A 97 4.13 -10.51 -0.22
N ASP A 98 5.36 -10.08 0.06
CA ASP A 98 6.49 -10.55 -0.72
C ASP A 98 6.79 -12.00 -0.35
N GLU A 99 6.39 -12.96 -1.20
CA GLU A 99 6.62 -14.39 -1.00
C GLU A 99 8.12 -14.78 -1.11
N SER A 100 9.00 -13.84 -1.46
CA SER A 100 10.45 -14.09 -1.54
C SER A 100 11.15 -14.21 -0.19
N GLU A 101 10.45 -14.05 0.94
CA GLU A 101 10.99 -14.32 2.28
C GLU A 101 10.74 -15.76 2.77
N VAL A 102 10.13 -16.62 1.94
CA VAL A 102 9.75 -18.01 2.33
C VAL A 102 10.74 -19.07 1.80
N ASN A 103 11.92 -18.68 1.29
CA ASN A 103 12.97 -19.63 0.88
C ASN A 103 14.28 -19.38 1.63
#